data_AF-A0A948YVI4-F1
#
_entry.id   AF-A0A948YVI4-F1
#
_cell.length_a   1.000
_cell.length_b   1.000
_cell.length_c   1.000
_cell.angle_alpha   90.00
_cell.angle_beta   90.00
_cell.angle_gamma   90.00
#
_symmetry.space_group_name_H-M   'P 1'
#
loop_
_entity.id
_entity.type
_entity.pdbx_description
1 polymer ?
#
loop_
_entity_poly.entity_id
_entity_poly.type
_entity_poly.pdbx_seq_one_letter_code
_entity_poly.pdbx_strand_id
1 'polypeptide(L)'
;MNENQNHTWRAMCEVGDYFSRLGGAARPRNMAESEIHLYIACKIIELNDETFYSSKYLDQTFLKAATPLIVKTNSCLSNISLPATELIPFVMDFFKYADSKLNSIDKTSRWQAFGAYLRETNT
;
A
#
# COMPACT_ATOMS: atom_id res chain seq x y z
N MET A 1 10.28 15.88 -4.99
CA MET A 1 9.29 14.78 -5.02
C MET A 1 8.79 14.69 -6.45
N ASN A 2 9.00 13.55 -7.13
CA ASN A 2 8.51 13.38 -8.50
C ASN A 2 6.99 13.14 -8.51
N GLU A 3 6.35 13.21 -9.67
CA GLU A 3 4.88 13.09 -9.77
C GLU A 3 4.36 11.75 -9.21
N ASN A 4 5.07 10.65 -9.48
CA ASN A 4 4.71 9.32 -8.97
C ASN A 4 4.75 9.25 -7.43
N GLN A 5 5.75 9.88 -6.80
CA GLN A 5 5.83 10.02 -5.35
C GLN A 5 4.69 10.90 -4.82
N ASN A 6 4.31 11.98 -5.54
CA ASN A 6 3.17 12.82 -5.15
C ASN A 6 1.86 12.04 -5.17
N HIS A 7 1.61 11.23 -6.21
CA HIS A 7 0.42 10.38 -6.29
C HIS A 7 0.40 9.33 -5.19
N THR A 8 1.53 8.66 -4.95
CA THR A 8 1.69 7.68 -3.86
C THR A 8 1.42 8.29 -2.49
N TRP A 9 2.01 9.45 -2.21
CA TRP A 9 1.82 10.18 -0.96
C TRP A 9 0.36 10.62 -0.75
N ARG A 10 -0.27 11.21 -1.78
CA ARG A 10 -1.68 11.62 -1.72
C ARG A 10 -2.61 10.45 -1.43
N ALA A 11 -2.40 9.32 -2.12
CA ALA A 11 -3.16 8.10 -1.92
C ALA A 11 -3.01 7.57 -0.48
N MET A 12 -1.79 7.57 0.06
CA MET A 12 -1.51 7.17 1.43
C MET A 12 -2.18 8.10 2.46
N CYS A 13 -2.06 9.42 2.30
CA CYS A 13 -2.72 10.39 3.17
C CYS A 13 -4.23 10.23 3.17
N GLU A 14 -4.84 10.00 2.00
CA GLU A 14 -6.29 9.83 1.90
C GLU A 14 -6.81 8.61 2.68
N VAL A 15 -6.12 7.48 2.56
CA VAL A 15 -6.47 6.26 3.30
C VAL A 15 -6.25 6.48 4.80
N GLY A 16 -5.11 7.06 5.18
CA GLY A 16 -4.77 7.36 6.57
C GLY A 16 -5.76 8.33 7.23
N ASP A 17 -6.09 9.43 6.55
CA ASP A 17 -7.05 10.43 7.02
C ASP A 17 -8.43 9.81 7.25
N TYR A 18 -8.87 8.94 6.34
CA TYR A 18 -10.14 8.24 6.49
C TYR A 18 -10.17 7.39 7.77
N PHE A 19 -9.17 6.52 7.97
CA PHE A 19 -9.12 5.67 9.16
C PHE A 19 -8.87 6.46 10.45
N SER A 20 -8.19 7.60 10.36
CA SER A 20 -8.02 8.53 11.48
C SER A 20 -9.35 9.17 11.90
N ARG A 21 -10.16 9.65 10.94
CA ARG A 21 -11.48 10.26 11.19
C ARG A 21 -12.50 9.30 11.77
N LEU A 22 -12.36 8.01 11.49
CA LEU A 22 -13.19 6.94 12.05
C LEU A 22 -12.96 6.72 13.56
N GLY A 23 -11.99 7.41 14.17
CA GLY A 23 -11.89 7.58 15.61
C GLY A 23 -11.80 6.27 16.39
N GLY A 24 -10.78 5.45 16.15
CA GLY A 24 -10.42 4.25 16.94
C GLY A 24 -11.43 3.09 16.95
N ALA A 25 -12.73 3.35 16.90
CA ALA A 25 -13.82 2.40 17.04
C ALA A 25 -14.33 1.87 15.70
N ALA A 26 -14.18 2.63 14.61
CA ALA A 26 -14.53 2.17 13.26
C ALA A 26 -13.33 1.67 12.44
N ARG A 27 -12.11 1.74 12.99
CA ARG A 27 -10.98 0.96 12.49
C ARG A 27 -11.22 -0.52 12.85
N PRO A 28 -11.12 -1.48 11.90
CA PRO A 28 -11.25 -2.89 12.24
C PRO A 28 -10.33 -3.23 13.41
N ARG A 29 -10.86 -3.99 14.38
CA ARG A 29 -10.10 -4.44 15.54
C ARG A 29 -8.83 -5.14 15.03
N ASN A 30 -7.66 -4.71 15.51
CA ASN A 30 -6.34 -5.22 15.11
C ASN A 30 -5.88 -4.88 13.69
N MET A 31 -6.46 -3.88 13.02
CA MET A 31 -5.89 -3.38 11.76
C MET A 31 -4.59 -2.62 12.05
N ALA A 32 -3.46 -3.21 11.71
CA ALA A 32 -2.15 -2.58 11.85
C ALA A 32 -1.94 -1.44 10.84
N GLU A 33 -1.01 -0.52 11.13
CA GLU A 33 -0.71 0.61 10.25
C GLU A 33 -0.04 0.18 8.94
N SER A 34 0.64 -0.98 8.93
CA SER A 34 1.21 -1.55 7.70
C SER A 34 0.16 -1.90 6.65
N GLU A 35 -1.11 -2.17 7.01
CA GLU A 35 -2.14 -2.55 6.04
C GLU A 35 -2.44 -1.41 5.05
N ILE A 36 -2.35 -0.15 5.51
CA ILE A 36 -2.49 1.03 4.64
C ILE A 36 -1.35 1.08 3.63
N HIS A 37 -0.12 0.95 4.10
CA HIS A 37 1.08 0.97 3.25
C HIS A 37 1.08 -0.23 2.29
N LEU A 38 0.67 -1.39 2.77
CA LEU A 38 0.58 -2.62 1.99
C LEU A 38 -0.42 -2.49 0.84
N TYR A 39 -1.58 -1.89 1.12
CA TYR A 39 -2.58 -1.58 0.10
C TYR A 39 -2.01 -0.71 -1.02
N ILE A 40 -1.35 0.39 -0.66
CA ILE A 40 -0.77 1.33 -1.62
C ILE A 40 0.28 0.63 -2.48
N ALA A 41 1.22 -0.08 -1.85
CA ALA A 41 2.28 -0.79 -2.57
C ALA A 41 1.72 -1.87 -3.52
N CYS A 42 0.78 -2.70 -3.04
CA CYS A 42 0.16 -3.74 -3.85
C CYS A 42 -0.60 -3.16 -5.05
N LYS A 43 -1.33 -2.05 -4.85
CA LYS A 43 -2.10 -1.44 -5.94
C LYS A 43 -1.23 -0.76 -6.98
N ILE A 44 -0.09 -0.20 -6.60
CA ILE A 44 0.88 0.33 -7.58
C ILE A 44 1.36 -0.79 -8.50
N ILE A 45 1.72 -1.95 -7.94
CA ILE A 45 2.16 -3.10 -8.75
C ILE A 45 1.01 -3.62 -9.60
N GLU A 46 -0.15 -3.91 -9.00
CA GLU A 46 -1.31 -4.49 -9.72
C GLU A 46 -1.82 -3.62 -10.88
N LEU A 47 -1.69 -2.30 -10.79
CA LEU A 47 -2.09 -1.38 -11.87
C LEU A 47 -1.06 -1.30 -13.02
N ASN A 48 0.17 -1.75 -12.79
CA ASN A 48 1.26 -1.69 -13.77
C ASN A 48 1.75 -3.08 -14.21
N ASP A 49 1.32 -4.16 -13.55
CA ASP A 49 1.67 -5.55 -13.81
C ASP A 49 0.44 -6.46 -13.61
N GLU A 50 -0.11 -6.96 -14.72
CA GLU A 50 -1.28 -7.84 -14.73
C GLU A 50 -1.03 -9.22 -14.10
N THR A 51 0.24 -9.62 -13.93
CA THR A 51 0.60 -10.91 -13.34
C THR A 51 0.62 -10.88 -11.81
N PHE A 52 0.61 -9.67 -11.22
CA PHE A 52 0.61 -9.48 -9.78
C PHE A 52 -0.81 -9.56 -9.22
N TYR A 53 -1.00 -10.38 -8.18
CA TYR A 53 -2.28 -10.56 -7.51
C TYR A 53 -2.23 -10.00 -6.10
N SER A 54 -2.79 -8.80 -5.88
CA SER A 54 -2.77 -8.13 -4.58
C SER A 54 -3.52 -8.90 -3.48
N SER A 55 -4.49 -9.74 -3.86
CA SER A 55 -5.27 -10.58 -2.95
C SER A 55 -4.44 -11.56 -2.11
N LYS A 56 -3.21 -11.86 -2.53
CA LYS A 56 -2.26 -12.68 -1.74
C LYS A 56 -1.76 -11.97 -0.49
N TYR A 57 -1.74 -10.64 -0.48
CA TYR A 57 -1.16 -9.82 0.58
C TYR A 57 -2.19 -8.97 1.31
N LEU A 58 -3.34 -8.67 0.70
CA LEU A 58 -4.32 -7.76 1.28
C LEU A 58 -5.36 -8.48 2.12
N ASP A 59 -5.62 -7.94 3.32
CA ASP A 59 -6.65 -8.43 4.20
C ASP A 59 -8.06 -8.02 3.71
N GLN A 60 -8.97 -9.00 3.63
CA GLN A 60 -10.35 -8.75 3.19
C GLN A 60 -11.13 -7.84 4.16
N THR A 61 -10.81 -7.86 5.45
CA THR A 61 -11.43 -6.99 6.45
C THR A 61 -11.00 -5.54 6.23
N PHE A 62 -9.71 -5.32 5.94
CA PHE A 62 -9.19 -4.01 5.55
C PHE A 62 -9.92 -3.50 4.30
N LEU A 63 -10.01 -4.31 3.24
CA LEU A 63 -10.66 -3.91 1.99
C LEU A 63 -12.14 -3.55 2.18
N LYS A 64 -12.87 -4.31 2.99
CA LYS A 64 -14.25 -4.00 3.35
C LYS A 64 -14.36 -2.67 4.09
N ALA A 65 -13.46 -2.41 5.04
CA ALA A 65 -13.45 -1.14 5.77
C ALA A 65 -13.04 0.05 4.89
N ALA A 66 -12.12 -0.16 3.94
CA ALA A 66 -11.67 0.86 2.99
C ALA A 66 -12.61 1.05 1.79
N THR A 67 -13.69 0.26 1.65
CA THR A 67 -14.61 0.34 0.50
C THR A 67 -15.04 1.76 0.12
N PRO A 68 -15.32 2.68 1.08
CA PRO A 68 -15.74 4.04 0.74
C PRO A 68 -14.68 4.91 0.03
N LEU A 69 -13.40 4.56 0.10
CA LEU A 69 -12.30 5.35 -0.49
C LEU A 69 -11.51 4.60 -1.59
N ILE A 70 -11.66 3.27 -1.70
CA ILE A 70 -10.89 2.44 -2.66
C ILE A 70 -10.96 2.99 -4.08
N VAL A 71 -12.14 3.42 -4.55
CA VAL A 71 -12.31 3.95 -5.92
C VAL A 71 -11.45 5.21 -6.13
N LYS A 72 -11.49 6.14 -5.16
CA LYS A 72 -10.75 7.39 -5.26
C LYS A 72 -9.24 7.17 -5.13
N THR A 73 -8.82 6.30 -4.20
CA THR A 73 -7.41 5.94 -4.05
C THR A 73 -6.87 5.25 -5.29
N ASN A 74 -7.60 4.30 -5.87
CA ASN A 74 -7.19 3.62 -7.12
C ASN A 74 -7.10 4.60 -8.28
N SER A 75 -8.04 5.53 -8.41
CA SER A 75 -7.97 6.58 -9.43
C SER A 75 -6.77 7.52 -9.23
N CYS A 76 -6.31 7.71 -7.99
CA CYS A 76 -5.08 8.47 -7.74
C CYS A 76 -3.85 7.67 -8.20
N LEU A 77 -3.79 6.39 -7.82
CA LEU A 77 -2.68 5.49 -8.14
C LEU A 77 -2.59 5.14 -9.63
N SER A 78 -3.69 5.17 -10.37
CA SER A 78 -3.69 4.91 -11.83
C SER A 78 -2.99 5.99 -12.64
N ASN A 79 -2.65 7.14 -12.03
CA ASN A 79 -1.83 8.17 -12.68
C ASN A 79 -0.33 7.87 -12.56
N ILE A 80 0.05 6.88 -11.75
CA ILE A 80 1.44 6.44 -11.67
C ILE A 80 1.76 5.66 -12.93
N SER A 81 2.63 6.24 -13.74
CA SER A 81 3.16 5.60 -14.94
C SER A 81 4.64 5.32 -14.71
N LEU A 82 5.00 4.04 -14.66
CA LEU A 82 6.37 3.59 -14.48
C LEU A 82 6.72 2.56 -15.56
N PRO A 83 7.92 2.63 -16.15
CA PRO A 83 8.47 1.51 -16.92
C PRO A 83 8.52 0.24 -16.07
N ALA A 84 8.34 -0.92 -16.69
CA ALA A 84 8.40 -2.22 -16.00
C ALA A 84 9.72 -2.40 -15.21
N THR A 85 10.84 -1.87 -15.74
CA THR A 85 12.16 -1.91 -15.09
C THR A 85 12.27 -1.03 -13.84
N GLU A 86 11.39 -0.04 -13.67
CA GLU A 86 11.41 0.90 -12.56
C GLU A 86 10.31 0.63 -11.51
N LEU A 87 9.30 -0.18 -11.86
CA LEU A 87 8.17 -0.48 -10.99
C LEU A 87 8.58 -1.07 -9.64
N ILE A 88 9.34 -2.17 -9.66
CA ILE A 88 9.77 -2.85 -8.43
C ILE A 88 10.75 -1.98 -7.61
N PRO A 89 11.78 -1.33 -8.20
CA PRO A 89 12.61 -0.38 -7.47
C PRO A 89 11.81 0.75 -6.79
N PHE A 90 10.83 1.32 -7.49
CA PHE A 90 9.99 2.38 -6.96
C PHE A 90 9.18 1.92 -5.74
N VAL A 91 8.54 0.74 -5.84
CA VAL A 91 7.75 0.18 -4.74
C VAL A 91 8.64 -0.27 -3.59
N MET A 92 9.84 -0.78 -3.87
CA MET A 92 10.85 -1.10 -2.86
C MET A 92 11.28 0.13 -2.05
N ASP A 93 11.49 1.28 -2.71
CA ASP A 93 11.84 2.52 -2.02
C ASP A 93 10.70 3.03 -1.14
N PHE A 94 9.46 2.96 -1.64
CA PHE A 94 8.27 3.24 -0.83
C PHE A 94 8.16 2.29 0.37
N PHE A 95 8.38 0.99 0.16
CA PHE A 95 8.35 -0.02 1.21
C PHE A 95 9.39 0.26 2.29
N LYS A 96 10.64 0.56 1.92
CA LYS A 96 11.71 0.90 2.88
C LYS A 96 11.38 2.16 3.67
N TYR A 97 10.84 3.17 3.01
CA TYR A 97 10.37 4.38 3.70
C TYR A 97 9.30 4.04 4.74
N ALA A 98 8.24 3.34 4.34
CA ALA A 98 7.17 2.92 5.23
C ALA A 98 7.68 2.06 6.39
N ASP A 99 8.55 1.09 6.09
CA ASP A 99 9.14 0.17 7.08
C ASP A 99 9.96 0.92 8.15
N SER A 100 10.60 2.04 7.78
CA SER A 100 11.34 2.91 8.71
C SER A 100 10.43 3.73 9.65
N LYS A 101 9.16 3.89 9.30
CA LYS A 101 8.16 4.65 10.08
C LYS A 101 7.27 3.77 10.95
N LEU A 102 7.11 2.51 10.57
CA LEU A 102 6.26 1.54 11.27
C LEU A 102 6.99 0.95 12.49
N ASN A 103 6.29 0.86 13.62
CA ASN A 103 6.77 0.10 14.77
C ASN A 103 6.67 -1.40 14.49
N SER A 104 7.43 -2.22 15.25
CA SER A 104 7.40 -3.68 15.09
C SER A 104 6.01 -4.28 15.26
N ILE A 105 5.19 -3.74 16.17
CA ILE A 105 3.80 -4.18 16.39
C ILE A 105 2.87 -3.89 15.20
N ASP A 106 3.22 -2.87 14.40
CA ASP A 106 2.44 -2.47 13.24
C ASP A 106 2.80 -3.25 11.98
N LYS A 107 3.86 -4.09 12.01
CA LYS A 107 4.35 -4.87 10.86
C LYS A 107 3.70 -6.26 10.88
N THR A 108 2.64 -6.45 10.11
CA THR A 108 1.96 -7.74 10.02
C THR A 108 2.80 -8.80 9.30
N SER A 109 2.44 -10.07 9.44
CA SER A 109 3.07 -11.15 8.67
C SER A 109 2.92 -10.94 7.15
N ARG A 110 1.81 -10.33 6.69
CA ARG A 110 1.59 -9.99 5.28
C ARG A 110 2.52 -8.88 4.80
N TRP A 111 2.77 -7.87 5.64
CA TRP A 111 3.79 -6.85 5.37
C TRP A 111 5.17 -7.48 5.18
N GLN A 112 5.55 -8.41 6.06
CA GLN A 112 6.83 -9.12 5.97
C GLN A 112 6.92 -10.00 4.71
N ALA A 113 5.86 -10.74 4.39
CA ALA A 113 5.78 -11.57 3.20
C ALA A 113 5.89 -10.74 1.91
N PHE A 114 5.25 -9.57 1.88
CA PHE A 114 5.38 -8.64 0.75
C PHE A 114 6.80 -8.08 0.62
N GLY A 115 7.45 -7.73 1.73
CA GLY A 115 8.85 -7.33 1.73
C GLY A 115 9.80 -8.43 1.23
N ALA A 116 9.51 -9.71 1.50
CA ALA A 116 10.26 -10.83 0.93
C ALA A 116 10.07 -10.92 -0.59
N TYR A 117 8.82 -10.87 -1.06
CA TYR A 117 8.50 -10.82 -2.49
C TYR A 117 9.23 -9.69 -3.22
N LEU A 118 9.22 -8.47 -2.67
CA LEU A 118 9.92 -7.34 -3.27
C LEU A 118 11.43 -7.59 -3.39
N ARG A 119 12.05 -8.23 -2.40
CA ARG A 119 13.49 -8.54 -2.43
C ARG A 119 13.82 -9.59 -3.48
N GLU A 120 12.99 -10.62 -3.60
CA GLU A 120 13.16 -11.69 -4.61
C GLU A 120 12.98 -11.15 -6.03
N THR A 121 12.05 -10.22 -6.22
CA THR A 121 11.72 -9.64 -7.54
C THR A 121 12.69 -8.53 -7.96
N ASN A 122 13.41 -7.92 -7.02
CA ASN A 122 14.37 -6.84 -7.28
C ASN A 122 15.81 -7.37 -7.50
N THR A 123 15.96 -8.66 -7.82
CA THR A 123 17.24 -9.34 -8.09
C THR A 123 17.42 -9.57 -9.58
#